data_AF-A0AAW9FFQ4-F1
#
_entry.id   AF-A0AAW9FFQ4-F1
#
_cell.length_a   1.000
_cell.length_b   1.000
_cell.length_c   1.000
_cell.angle_alpha   90.00
_cell.angle_beta   90.00
_cell.angle_gamma   90.00
#
_symmetry.space_group_name_H-M   'P 1'
#
loop_
_entity.id
_entity.type
_entity.pdbx_description
1 polymer ?
#
loop_
_entity_poly.entity_id
_entity_poly.type
_entity_poly.pdbx_seq_one_letter_code
_entity_poly.pdbx_strand_id
1 'polypeptide(L)' 'MLTRWRREYRSRLLSVTASTSFVPLSILPPPASSEMAGPLWSDGDKTIEIGLPNGRRLTIPASLDPNILAGLLPVLDAS' A
#
# COMPACT_ATOMS: atom_id res chain seq x y z
N MET A 1 -7.33 15.51 7.75
CA MET A 1 -8.28 15.61 6.62
C MET A 1 -9.28 14.44 6.47
N LEU A 2 -9.10 13.27 7.13
CA LEU A 2 -10.01 12.10 7.01
C LEU A 2 -11.24 12.11 7.94
N THR A 3 -11.22 12.92 9.00
CA THR A 3 -12.29 12.97 10.01
C THR A 3 -13.60 13.54 9.48
N ARG A 4 -13.53 14.49 8.53
CA ARG A 4 -14.70 15.08 7.88
C ARG A 4 -15.39 14.07 6.95
N TRP A 5 -14.63 13.44 6.05
CA TRP A 5 -15.12 12.41 5.12
C TRP A 5 -15.77 11.20 5.82
N ARG A 6 -15.15 10.69 6.90
CA ARG A 6 -15.71 9.57 7.69
C ARG A 6 -17.03 9.93 8.37
N ARG A 7 -17.22 11.19 8.75
CA ARG A 7 -18.49 11.66 9.32
C ARG A 7 -19.55 11.76 8.22
N GLU A 8 -19.21 12.35 7.08
CA GLU A 8 -20.12 12.56 5.95
C GLU A 8 -20.60 11.25 5.31
N TYR A 9 -19.74 10.22 5.25
CA TYR A 9 -20.12 8.87 4.83
C TYR A 9 -21.16 8.24 5.78
N ARG A 10 -20.92 8.28 7.09
CA ARG A 10 -21.86 7.74 8.09
C ARG A 10 -23.17 8.49 8.13
N SER A 11 -23.15 9.80 7.87
CA SER A 11 -24.37 10.62 7.81
C SER A 11 -25.06 10.61 6.44
N ARG A 12 -24.64 9.75 5.49
CA ARG A 12 -25.18 9.63 4.12
C ARG A 12 -25.20 10.95 3.31
N LEU A 13 -24.41 11.94 3.71
CA LEU A 13 -24.37 13.23 3.02
C LEU A 13 -23.58 13.18 1.70
N LEU A 14 -22.80 12.13 1.49
CA LEU A 14 -22.03 11.91 0.26
C LEU A 14 -22.89 11.52 -0.96
N SER A 15 -24.15 11.11 -0.76
CA SER A 15 -25.03 10.66 -1.85
C SER A 15 -25.88 11.76 -2.48
N VAL A 16 -25.94 12.96 -1.88
CA VAL A 16 -26.89 14.02 -2.28
C VAL A 16 -26.40 14.91 -3.43
N THR A 17 -25.08 14.93 -3.75
CA THR A 17 -24.54 15.88 -4.75
C THR A 17 -23.48 15.33 -5.70
N ALA A 18 -22.99 14.11 -5.54
CA ALA A 18 -21.88 13.61 -6.35
C ALA A 18 -22.36 12.56 -7.37
N SER A 19 -22.05 12.77 -8.66
CA SER A 19 -22.16 11.77 -9.73
C SER A 19 -21.30 10.51 -9.51
N THR A 20 -20.62 10.41 -8.37
CA THR A 20 -19.82 9.27 -7.93
C THR A 20 -20.59 8.53 -6.85
N SER A 21 -21.22 7.42 -7.22
CA SER A 21 -21.89 6.53 -6.27
C SER A 21 -20.86 5.69 -5.51
N PHE A 22 -21.03 5.55 -4.20
CA PHE A 22 -20.24 4.63 -3.39
C PHE A 22 -20.95 3.27 -3.36
N VAL A 23 -20.33 2.25 -3.94
CA VAL A 23 -20.82 0.87 -3.90
C VAL A 23 -20.27 0.19 -2.65
N PRO A 24 -21.10 -0.42 -1.79
CA PRO A 24 -20.62 -1.19 -0.65
C PRO A 24 -19.84 -2.41 -1.14
N LEU A 25 -18.57 -2.51 -0.73
CA LEU A 25 -17.72 -3.66 -1.00
C LEU A 25 -17.64 -4.51 0.27
N SER A 26 -18.09 -5.76 0.19
CA SER A 26 -17.90 -6.75 1.24
C SER A 26 -16.46 -7.24 1.18
N ILE A 27 -15.64 -6.78 2.12
CA ILE A 27 -14.26 -7.23 2.28
C ILE A 27 -14.31 -8.51 3.11
N LEU A 28 -14.02 -9.65 2.50
CA LEU A 28 -13.86 -10.91 3.23
C LEU A 28 -12.68 -10.72 4.20
N PRO A 29 -12.83 -10.96 5.51
CA PRO A 29 -11.67 -10.96 6.40
C PRO A 29 -10.66 -11.97 5.86
N PRO A 30 -9.37 -11.60 5.76
CA PRO A 30 -8.36 -12.54 5.29
C PRO A 30 -8.39 -13.78 6.20
N PRO A 31 -8.09 -14.99 5.67
CA PRO A 31 -7.83 -16.13 6.54
C PRO A 31 -6.79 -15.69 7.57
N ALA A 32 -6.99 -16.05 8.85
CA ALA A 32 -6.08 -15.69 9.92
C ALA A 32 -4.66 -16.02 9.47
N SER A 33 -3.90 -15.00 9.10
CA SER A 33 -2.52 -15.18 8.65
C SER A 33 -1.77 -15.71 9.86
N SER A 34 -1.33 -16.96 9.74
CA SER A 34 -0.28 -17.53 10.56
C SER A 34 0.87 -16.55 10.53
N GLU A 35 1.05 -15.82 11.62
CA GLU A 35 2.02 -14.76 11.77
C GLU A 35 1.91 -13.73 10.64
N MET A 36 1.45 -12.53 10.99
CA MET A 36 2.10 -11.38 10.38
C MET A 36 3.59 -11.63 10.65
N ALA A 37 4.32 -12.13 9.66
CA ALA A 37 5.75 -11.90 9.61
C ALA A 37 5.79 -10.39 9.76
N GLY A 38 6.10 -9.93 10.99
CA GLY A 38 6.50 -8.56 11.20
C GLY A 38 7.53 -8.26 10.13
N PRO A 39 7.70 -6.99 9.73
CA PRO A 39 8.75 -6.67 8.78
C PRO A 39 9.99 -7.42 9.26
N LEU A 40 10.61 -8.22 8.39
CA LEU A 40 11.82 -8.93 8.73
C LEU A 40 12.85 -7.82 8.97
N TRP A 41 12.84 -7.23 10.18
CA TRP A 41 13.87 -6.39 10.72
C TRP A 41 15.01 -7.38 11.01
N SER A 42 15.58 -7.87 9.91
CA SER A 42 16.80 -8.64 9.92
C SER A 42 17.90 -7.65 10.28
N ASP A 43 18.21 -7.64 11.58
CA ASP A 43 19.45 -7.22 12.22
C ASP A 43 20.59 -6.94 11.20
N GLY A 44 20.66 -5.68 10.75
CA GLY A 44 21.44 -5.29 9.57
C GLY A 44 20.93 -3.99 8.94
N ASP A 45 20.77 -2.96 9.78
CA ASP A 45 20.01 -1.69 9.65
C ASP A 45 20.28 -0.77 8.44
N LYS A 46 20.86 -1.27 7.35
CA LYS A 46 21.02 -0.52 6.12
C LYS A 46 19.86 -0.82 5.19
N THR A 47 19.00 0.16 4.99
CA THR A 47 18.00 0.16 3.91
C THR A 47 18.47 1.05 2.79
N ILE A 48 18.06 0.72 1.56
CA ILE A 48 18.36 1.49 0.35
C ILE A 48 17.04 2.07 -0.14
N GLU A 49 17.01 3.39 -0.35
CA GLU A 49 15.92 4.07 -1.03
C GLU A 49 16.24 4.20 -2.52
N ILE A 50 15.31 3.75 -3.37
CA ILE A 50 15.38 3.86 -4.82
C ILE A 50 14.24 4.77 -5.28
N GLY A 51 14.60 5.84 -5.98
CA GLY A 51 13.64 6.68 -6.68
C GLY A 51 13.23 6.01 -7.99
N LEU A 52 11.94 5.74 -8.16
CA LEU A 52 11.39 5.17 -9.38
C LEU A 52 10.98 6.28 -10.36
N PRO A 53 11.04 6.05 -11.69
CA PRO A 53 10.67 7.02 -12.72
C PRO A 53 9.20 7.48 -12.64
N ASN A 54 8.32 6.68 -12.03
CA ASN A 54 6.93 7.03 -11.76
C ASN A 54 6.75 8.02 -10.57
N GLY A 55 7.84 8.51 -9.99
CA GLY A 55 7.83 9.44 -8.85
C GLY A 55 7.57 8.76 -7.50
N ARG A 56 7.47 7.42 -7.47
CA ARG A 56 7.34 6.64 -6.23
C ARG A 56 8.73 6.31 -5.67
N ARG A 57 8.76 5.88 -4.41
CA ARG A 57 9.97 5.45 -3.72
C ARG A 57 9.84 4.00 -3.30
N LEU A 58 10.90 3.23 -3.52
CA LEU A 58 11.02 1.85 -3.09
C LEU A 58 12.11 1.78 -2.01
N THR A 59 11.76 1.26 -0.84
CA THR A 59 12.69 1.02 0.27
C THR A 59 12.91 -0.48 0.42
N ILE A 60 14.17 -0.92 0.31
CA ILE A 60 14.56 -2.33 0.42
C ILE A 60 15.68 -2.52 1.45
N PRO A 61 15.82 -3.72 2.04
CA PRO A 61 17.02 -4.06 2.82
C PRO A 61 18.27 -4.06 1.94
N ALA A 62 19.41 -3.61 2.46
CA ALA A 62 20.69 -3.65 1.74
C ALA A 62 21.22 -5.08 1.53
N SER A 63 20.68 -6.05 2.28
CA SER A 63 20.94 -7.49 2.12
C SER A 63 20.13 -8.14 0.99
N LEU A 64 19.24 -7.39 0.30
CA LEU A 64 18.42 -7.93 -0.78
C LEU A 64 19.27 -8.32 -2.00
N ASP A 65 19.01 -9.50 -2.56
CA ASP A 65 19.65 -9.99 -3.79
C ASP A 65 19.33 -9.07 -5.00
N PRO A 66 20.35 -8.59 -5.74
CA PRO A 66 20.16 -7.78 -6.95
C PRO A 66 19.26 -8.41 -8.02
N ASN A 67 19.24 -9.75 -8.14
CA ASN A 67 18.39 -10.44 -9.12
C ASN A 67 16.90 -10.31 -8.76
N ILE A 68 16.59 -10.33 -7.46
CA ILE A 68 15.21 -10.12 -6.98
C ILE A 68 14.80 -8.68 -7.24
N LEU A 69 15.70 -7.71 -6.97
CA LEU A 69 15.45 -6.31 -7.28
C LEU A 69 15.18 -6.07 -8.78
N ALA A 70 15.99 -6.68 -9.65
CA ALA A 70 15.83 -6.58 -11.10
C ALA A 70 14.47 -7.12 -11.59
N GLY A 71 13.92 -8.15 -10.92
CA GLY A 71 12.58 -8.65 -11.22
C GLY A 71 11.45 -7.75 -10.73
N LEU A 72 11.67 -6.98 -9.66
CA LEU A 72 10.67 -6.07 -9.08
C LEU A 72 10.54 -4.76 -9.84
N LEU A 73 11.65 -4.19 -10.34
CA LEU A 73 11.64 -2.88 -11.00
C LEU A 73 10.65 -2.78 -12.18
N PRO A 74 10.60 -3.73 -13.13
CA PRO A 74 9.66 -3.65 -14.26
C PRO A 74 8.19 -3.67 -13.83
N VAL A 75 7.86 -4.39 -12.76
CA VAL A 75 6.49 -4.48 -12.23
C VAL A 75 6.08 -3.16 -11.58
N LEU A 76 7.02 -2.49 -10.91
CA LEU A 76 6.75 -1.24 -10.20
C LEU A 76 6.74 -0.04 -11.15
N ASP A 77 7.50 -0.07 -12.23
CA ASP A 77 7.61 1.01 -13.21
C ASP A 77 6.44 1.04 -14.22
N ALA A 78 5.75 -0.07 -14.42
CA ALA A 78 4.67 -0.20 -15.40
C ALA A 78 3.30 0.36 -14.95
N SER A 79 3.21 1.00 -13.78
CA SER A 79 1.95 1.48 -13.18
C SER A 79 1.77 2.99 -13.20
#